data_AF-A0A1E4I0M9-F1
#
_entry.id   AF-A0A1E4I0M9-F1
#
_cell.length_a   1.000
_cell.length_b   1.000
_cell.length_c   1.000
_cell.angle_alpha   90.00
_cell.angle_beta   90.00
_cell.angle_gamma   90.00
#
_symmetry.space_group_name_H-M   'P 1'
#
loop_
_entity.id
_entity.type
_entity.pdbx_description
1 polymer ?
#
loop_
_entity_poly.entity_id
_entity_poly.type
_entity_poly.pdbx_seq_one_letter_code
_entity_poly.pdbx_strand_id
1 'polypeptide(L)'
;MRWIADDPDPATRTELQRLVADAMAGLPGADDALADRMRAPLRFGTAGLRGPVRAGPAGMNVAVVRRTTAALAEWLRRNGSEGATVVIGRDARHGSAEFAAAAAGVLGAAGFDAVALPGASPTPLLAFAVRHLGAVAGVQVTASHNPASDNGYKVYLGDGAQLVPPVDAEIEALAEQVGAAVTIPADGRVREADPLPVYLERLAALPRGGARDLRIALTPLHGVGGAAAVQALALTGFTDVHVVAAQAVPDPDFPTVASPNPEHPGTTDALLALAASVDADLAIALDPDADRCALGVRSGDGPDGRRMLTGDETGVLLGDHLLRTGTAADPLVATTVVSSSMLRAVAAAHGARFAETLTGFKWIVRAGEGLVYGYEEALGYCVDPEAVRDKDGIAAAVVAADLAATLRAAGSSLRVRLDELAAVRGVHATSQVTVPFAGGGLPAVFASPPEGWDVDRPAPDVLVLRRGTERVVVRPSGTEPILKTYLEVVEPPEADVTAARARATMRLDALAAEARGWV
;
A
#
# COMPACT_ATOMS: atom_id res chain seq x y z
N MET A 1 15.92 7.49 31.69
CA MET A 1 15.66 6.71 32.93
C MET A 1 14.21 6.24 33.05
N ARG A 2 13.20 7.12 33.08
CA ARG A 2 11.78 6.70 33.19
C ARG A 2 11.35 5.70 32.12
N TRP A 3 11.62 5.97 30.84
CA TRP A 3 11.27 5.02 29.76
C TRP A 3 11.89 3.63 29.96
N ILE A 4 13.16 3.55 30.40
CA ILE A 4 13.82 2.27 30.70
C ILE A 4 13.08 1.49 31.80
N ALA A 5 12.57 2.17 32.82
CA ALA A 5 11.79 1.52 33.87
C ALA A 5 10.38 1.10 33.40
N ASP A 6 9.80 1.87 32.48
CA ASP A 6 8.46 1.65 31.93
C ASP A 6 8.43 0.60 30.80
N ASP A 7 9.58 0.25 30.23
CA ASP A 7 9.70 -0.63 29.07
C ASP A 7 9.62 -2.12 29.48
N PRO A 8 8.66 -2.91 28.95
CA PRO A 8 8.53 -4.33 29.25
C PRO A 8 9.60 -5.19 28.61
N ASP A 9 10.27 -4.74 27.55
CA ASP A 9 11.20 -5.55 26.76
C ASP A 9 12.65 -5.42 27.28
N PRO A 10 13.28 -6.52 27.74
CA PRO A 10 14.67 -6.50 28.18
C PRO A 10 15.65 -6.01 27.11
N ALA A 11 15.44 -6.33 25.83
CA ALA A 11 16.38 -5.98 24.77
C ALA A 11 16.42 -4.46 24.55
N THR A 12 15.27 -3.82 24.42
CA THR A 12 15.18 -2.36 24.24
C THR A 12 15.57 -1.60 25.51
N ARG A 13 15.33 -2.16 26.69
CA ARG A 13 15.90 -1.62 27.94
C ARG A 13 17.42 -1.63 27.94
N THR A 14 18.03 -2.76 27.61
CA THR A 14 19.49 -2.88 27.55
C THR A 14 20.09 -1.95 26.50
N GLU A 15 19.43 -1.82 25.35
CA GLU A 15 19.84 -0.87 24.31
C GLU A 15 19.87 0.58 24.84
N LEU A 16 18.80 1.04 25.47
CA LEU A 16 18.76 2.39 26.04
C LEU A 16 19.70 2.58 27.23
N GLN A 17 19.89 1.57 28.07
CA GLN A 17 20.86 1.61 29.17
C GLN A 17 22.28 1.80 28.63
N ARG A 18 22.64 1.10 27.55
CA ARG A 18 23.92 1.27 26.88
C ARG A 18 24.07 2.68 26.32
N LEU A 19 23.06 3.19 25.60
CA LEU A 19 23.09 4.56 25.06
C LEU A 19 23.25 5.62 26.16
N VAL A 20 22.59 5.44 27.31
CA VAL A 20 22.75 6.32 28.47
C VAL A 20 24.17 6.22 29.04
N ALA A 21 24.72 5.00 29.19
CA ALA A 21 26.08 4.82 29.67
C ALA A 21 27.12 5.44 28.73
N ASP A 22 26.96 5.25 27.41
CA ASP A 22 27.82 5.81 26.37
C ASP A 22 27.77 7.36 26.38
N ALA A 23 26.59 7.95 26.55
CA ALA A 23 26.40 9.39 26.69
C ALA A 23 27.05 9.92 27.98
N MET A 24 26.85 9.25 29.11
CA MET A 24 27.49 9.60 30.39
C MET A 24 29.02 9.49 30.34
N ALA A 25 29.55 8.59 29.52
CA ALA A 25 30.98 8.43 29.29
C ALA A 25 31.57 9.45 28.29
N GLY A 26 30.74 10.29 27.67
CA GLY A 26 31.17 11.30 26.70
C GLY A 26 31.66 10.70 25.37
N LEU A 27 31.13 9.54 24.96
CA LEU A 27 31.50 8.94 23.68
C LEU A 27 30.99 9.78 22.51
N PRO A 28 31.78 9.98 21.43
CA PRO A 28 31.37 10.78 20.28
C PRO A 28 30.04 10.29 19.67
N GLY A 29 29.07 11.19 19.50
CA GLY A 29 27.76 10.91 18.90
C GLY A 29 26.75 10.20 19.80
N ALA A 30 27.10 9.84 21.04
CA ALA A 30 26.20 9.13 21.95
C ALA A 30 25.00 9.99 22.41
N ASP A 31 25.23 11.29 22.65
CA ASP A 31 24.16 12.24 22.99
C ASP A 31 23.14 12.36 21.85
N ASP A 32 23.60 12.47 20.61
CA ASP A 32 22.75 12.55 19.42
C ASP A 32 21.94 11.26 19.23
N ALA A 33 22.58 10.09 19.40
CA ALA A 33 21.91 8.81 19.31
C ALA A 33 20.83 8.63 20.41
N LEU A 34 21.12 9.06 21.64
CA LEU A 34 20.14 9.03 22.72
C LEU A 34 18.98 10.02 22.47
N ALA A 35 19.30 11.24 22.04
CA ALA A 35 18.31 12.25 21.67
C ALA A 35 17.42 11.76 20.52
N ASP A 36 17.99 11.06 19.53
CA ASP A 36 17.29 10.45 18.40
C ASP A 36 16.22 9.43 18.85
N ARG A 37 16.53 8.60 19.86
CA ARG A 37 15.56 7.64 20.42
C ARG A 37 14.45 8.30 21.24
N MET A 38 14.79 9.40 21.89
CA MET A 38 13.90 10.11 22.82
C MET A 38 13.16 11.29 22.17
N ARG A 39 13.20 11.40 20.83
CA ARG A 39 12.35 12.33 20.08
C ARG A 39 10.85 12.05 20.28
N ALA A 40 10.02 12.88 19.65
CA ALA A 40 8.57 12.76 19.69
C ALA A 40 8.11 11.32 19.36
N PRO A 41 7.07 10.81 20.05
CA PRO A 41 6.49 9.51 19.74
C PRO A 41 6.03 9.39 18.29
N LEU A 42 5.98 8.16 17.78
CA LEU A 42 5.37 7.86 16.48
C LEU A 42 3.89 8.30 16.46
N ARG A 43 3.44 8.82 15.32
CA ARG A 43 2.07 9.30 15.05
C ARG A 43 1.45 8.51 13.91
N PHE A 44 0.13 8.38 13.87
CA PHE A 44 -0.59 7.69 12.81
C PHE A 44 -0.47 8.49 11.51
N GLY A 45 0.20 7.90 10.51
CA GLY A 45 0.30 8.45 9.18
C GLY A 45 -0.87 8.02 8.28
N THR A 46 -0.66 8.10 6.97
CA THR A 46 -1.63 7.63 5.98
C THR A 46 -1.96 6.14 6.10
N ALA A 47 -1.01 5.33 6.59
CA ALA A 47 -1.11 3.88 6.67
C ALA A 47 -0.54 3.30 7.98
N GLY A 48 -1.00 3.83 9.11
CA GLY A 48 -0.64 3.35 10.45
C GLY A 48 0.52 4.10 11.12
N LEU A 49 0.95 3.61 12.28
CA LEU A 49 2.24 3.98 12.88
C LEU A 49 3.36 3.26 12.13
N ARG A 50 4.45 3.95 11.81
CA ARG A 50 5.63 3.34 11.18
C ARG A 50 6.91 3.94 11.73
N GLY A 51 7.94 3.12 11.82
CA GLY A 51 9.28 3.57 12.18
C GLY A 51 10.25 2.41 12.33
N PRO A 52 11.54 2.73 12.53
CA PRO A 52 12.57 1.73 12.76
C PRO A 52 12.30 0.92 14.02
N VAL A 53 12.58 -0.38 13.98
CA VAL A 53 12.54 -1.29 15.12
C VAL A 53 13.71 -0.99 16.03
N ARG A 54 13.43 -0.33 17.16
CA ARG A 54 14.46 0.18 18.09
C ARG A 54 13.86 0.65 19.40
N ALA A 55 14.68 0.76 20.44
CA ALA A 55 14.25 1.31 21.72
C ALA A 55 13.91 2.81 21.67
N GLY A 56 13.02 3.22 22.58
CA GLY A 56 12.57 4.61 22.78
C GLY A 56 11.19 4.90 22.17
N PRO A 57 10.56 6.04 22.51
CA PRO A 57 9.23 6.41 22.00
C PRO A 57 9.20 6.67 20.49
N ALA A 58 10.34 7.05 19.89
CA ALA A 58 10.46 7.37 18.46
C ALA A 58 10.83 6.15 17.59
N GLY A 59 10.45 4.94 18.02
CA GLY A 59 10.73 3.68 17.34
C GLY A 59 9.63 2.65 17.57
N MET A 60 9.54 1.67 16.68
CA MET A 60 8.67 0.52 16.88
C MET A 60 9.29 -0.44 17.89
N ASN A 61 8.58 -0.72 18.97
CA ASN A 61 8.95 -1.67 20.01
C ASN A 61 7.71 -2.11 20.81
N VAL A 62 7.87 -3.12 21.67
CA VAL A 62 6.77 -3.67 22.48
C VAL A 62 6.13 -2.61 23.38
N ALA A 63 6.91 -1.66 23.92
CA ALA A 63 6.38 -0.62 24.79
C ALA A 63 5.38 0.29 24.03
N VAL A 64 5.76 0.73 22.84
CA VAL A 64 4.89 1.54 21.95
C VAL A 64 3.66 0.74 21.54
N VAL A 65 3.84 -0.52 21.12
CA VAL A 65 2.71 -1.38 20.72
C VAL A 65 1.71 -1.57 21.84
N ARG A 66 2.16 -1.95 23.06
CA ARG A 66 1.25 -2.14 24.20
C ARG A 66 0.47 -0.87 24.54
N ARG A 67 1.13 0.30 24.53
CA ARG A 67 0.49 1.58 24.82
C ARG A 67 -0.55 1.94 23.76
N THR A 68 -0.20 1.80 22.49
CA THR A 68 -1.12 2.05 21.37
C THR A 68 -2.31 1.08 21.42
N THR A 69 -2.08 -0.20 21.68
CA THR A 69 -3.16 -1.19 21.77
C THR A 69 -4.06 -0.95 22.98
N ALA A 70 -3.52 -0.57 24.14
CA ALA A 70 -4.32 -0.20 25.30
C ALA A 70 -5.19 1.03 25.03
N ALA A 71 -4.67 2.01 24.29
CA ALA A 71 -5.41 3.18 23.85
C ALA A 71 -6.52 2.81 22.85
N LEU A 72 -6.25 1.92 21.90
CA LEU A 72 -7.26 1.37 20.98
C LEU A 72 -8.36 0.63 21.74
N ALA A 73 -8.01 -0.22 22.71
CA ALA A 73 -8.97 -0.95 23.54
C ALA A 73 -9.88 0.02 24.32
N GLU A 74 -9.32 1.07 24.91
CA GLU A 74 -10.08 2.11 25.60
C GLU A 74 -10.99 2.89 24.63
N TRP A 75 -10.51 3.22 23.43
CA TRP A 75 -11.30 3.88 22.41
C TRP A 75 -12.50 3.02 21.99
N LEU A 76 -12.28 1.73 21.72
CA LEU A 76 -13.33 0.78 21.35
C LEU A 76 -14.39 0.65 22.46
N ARG A 77 -13.94 0.58 23.72
CA ARG A 77 -14.83 0.53 24.90
C ARG A 77 -15.69 1.78 25.02
N ARG A 78 -15.11 2.98 24.85
CA ARG A 78 -15.85 4.26 24.84
C ARG A 78 -16.88 4.35 23.72
N ASN A 79 -16.63 3.63 22.62
CA ASN A 79 -17.52 3.54 21.47
C ASN A 79 -18.42 2.29 21.50
N GLY A 80 -18.65 1.70 22.69
CA GLY A 80 -19.66 0.66 22.89
C GLY A 80 -19.31 -0.72 22.33
N SER A 81 -18.03 -0.98 22.03
CA SER A 81 -17.56 -2.25 21.46
C SER A 81 -16.95 -3.20 22.51
N GLU A 82 -17.34 -3.08 23.77
CA GLU A 82 -16.82 -3.93 24.85
C GLU A 82 -17.11 -5.41 24.60
N GLY A 83 -16.10 -6.28 24.76
CA GLY A 83 -16.22 -7.71 24.51
C GLY A 83 -16.28 -8.12 23.04
N ALA A 84 -16.25 -7.17 22.10
CA ALA A 84 -16.34 -7.47 20.69
C ALA A 84 -15.05 -8.11 20.12
N THR A 85 -15.17 -8.67 18.92
CA THR A 85 -14.07 -9.32 18.22
C THR A 85 -13.07 -8.29 17.67
N VAL A 86 -11.77 -8.51 17.89
CA VAL A 86 -10.69 -7.75 17.26
C VAL A 86 -9.71 -8.72 16.62
N VAL A 87 -9.39 -8.51 15.34
CA VAL A 87 -8.49 -9.39 14.58
C VAL A 87 -7.07 -8.83 14.59
N ILE A 88 -6.06 -9.68 14.74
CA ILE A 88 -4.65 -9.32 14.76
C ILE A 88 -3.92 -10.16 13.70
N GLY A 89 -3.20 -9.49 12.82
CA GLY A 89 -2.37 -10.10 11.79
C GLY A 89 -0.99 -9.45 11.76
N ARG A 90 -0.07 -10.07 11.02
CA ARG A 90 1.30 -9.57 10.90
C ARG A 90 1.97 -10.03 9.61
N ASP A 91 2.99 -9.31 9.18
CA ASP A 91 3.95 -9.81 8.20
C ASP A 91 5.11 -10.59 8.86
N ALA A 92 6.18 -10.81 8.10
CA ALA A 92 7.37 -11.55 8.50
C ALA A 92 8.54 -10.69 9.01
N ARG A 93 8.39 -9.37 9.13
CA ARG A 93 9.48 -8.45 9.53
C ARG A 93 9.99 -8.74 10.94
N HIS A 94 11.21 -8.28 11.22
CA HIS A 94 11.77 -8.29 12.57
C HIS A 94 10.82 -7.60 13.57
N GLY A 95 10.57 -8.25 14.70
CA GLY A 95 9.65 -7.77 15.74
C GLY A 95 8.16 -8.01 15.47
N SER A 96 7.75 -8.41 14.24
CA SER A 96 6.33 -8.53 13.89
C SER A 96 5.61 -9.58 14.75
N ALA A 97 6.27 -10.69 15.08
CA ALA A 97 5.70 -11.74 15.92
C ALA A 97 5.48 -11.26 17.36
N GLU A 98 6.47 -10.58 17.94
CA GLU A 98 6.45 -10.04 19.29
C GLU A 98 5.40 -8.93 19.43
N PHE A 99 5.32 -8.04 18.43
CA PHE A 99 4.35 -6.94 18.40
C PHE A 99 2.92 -7.46 18.26
N ALA A 100 2.67 -8.44 17.38
CA ALA A 100 1.35 -9.04 17.22
C ALA A 100 0.92 -9.76 18.50
N ALA A 101 1.83 -10.51 19.14
CA ALA A 101 1.55 -11.18 20.41
C ALA A 101 1.25 -10.16 21.52
N ALA A 102 1.99 -9.06 21.59
CA ALA A 102 1.73 -7.99 22.55
C ALA A 102 0.37 -7.33 22.30
N ALA A 103 0.01 -7.03 21.06
CA ALA A 103 -1.29 -6.46 20.72
C ALA A 103 -2.44 -7.40 21.08
N ALA A 104 -2.35 -8.67 20.68
CA ALA A 104 -3.38 -9.66 20.97
C ALA A 104 -3.55 -9.90 22.49
N GLY A 105 -2.44 -10.00 23.22
CA GLY A 105 -2.46 -10.18 24.67
C GLY A 105 -3.07 -9.00 25.43
N VAL A 106 -2.79 -7.76 24.99
CA VAL A 106 -3.39 -6.54 25.58
C VAL A 106 -4.90 -6.50 25.30
N LEU A 107 -5.34 -6.79 24.08
CA LEU A 107 -6.76 -6.82 23.73
C LEU A 107 -7.52 -7.89 24.52
N GLY A 108 -6.96 -9.10 24.62
CA GLY A 108 -7.55 -10.17 25.41
C GLY A 108 -7.63 -9.84 26.90
N ALA A 109 -6.62 -9.15 27.45
CA ALA A 109 -6.61 -8.76 28.86
C ALA A 109 -7.57 -7.59 29.13
N ALA A 110 -7.82 -6.75 28.12
CA ALA A 110 -8.85 -5.71 28.13
C ALA A 110 -10.28 -6.27 27.91
N GLY A 111 -10.44 -7.59 27.76
CA GLY A 111 -11.74 -8.26 27.70
C GLY A 111 -12.33 -8.43 26.30
N PHE A 112 -11.59 -8.10 25.23
CA PHE A 112 -12.04 -8.34 23.85
C PHE A 112 -11.89 -9.80 23.44
N ASP A 113 -12.69 -10.26 22.47
CA ASP A 113 -12.42 -11.52 21.76
C ASP A 113 -11.26 -11.29 20.77
N ALA A 114 -10.03 -11.42 21.27
CA ALA A 114 -8.82 -11.23 20.49
C ALA A 114 -8.54 -12.45 19.59
N VAL A 115 -8.49 -12.22 18.28
CA VAL A 115 -8.33 -13.24 17.25
C VAL A 115 -7.03 -13.05 16.49
N ALA A 116 -6.07 -13.93 16.67
CA ALA A 116 -4.86 -13.95 15.86
C ALA A 116 -5.13 -14.70 14.53
N LEU A 117 -4.68 -14.12 13.43
CA LEU A 117 -4.49 -14.85 12.18
C LEU A 117 -3.27 -15.79 12.32
N PRO A 118 -3.29 -17.00 11.73
CA PRO A 118 -2.17 -17.92 11.82
C PRO A 118 -0.91 -17.35 11.16
N GLY A 119 0.21 -17.42 11.88
CA GLY A 119 1.52 -17.13 11.32
C GLY A 119 1.68 -15.71 10.76
N ALA A 120 2.40 -15.60 9.64
CA ALA A 120 2.56 -14.35 8.89
C ALA A 120 1.55 -14.35 7.74
N SER A 121 0.79 -13.27 7.57
CA SER A 121 -0.36 -13.23 6.68
C SER A 121 -0.47 -11.90 5.92
N PRO A 122 -0.97 -11.91 4.67
CA PRO A 122 -1.20 -10.69 3.88
C PRO A 122 -2.11 -9.67 4.56
N THR A 123 -1.83 -8.39 4.36
CA THR A 123 -2.71 -7.29 4.75
C THR A 123 -4.14 -7.43 4.20
N PRO A 124 -4.39 -7.79 2.92
CA PRO A 124 -5.75 -7.98 2.44
C PRO A 124 -6.51 -9.10 3.17
N LEU A 125 -5.82 -10.14 3.68
CA LEU A 125 -6.46 -11.18 4.49
C LEU A 125 -6.98 -10.62 5.82
N LEU A 126 -6.24 -9.71 6.46
CA LEU A 126 -6.73 -9.03 7.66
C LEU A 126 -7.97 -8.18 7.35
N ALA A 127 -7.90 -7.35 6.31
CA ALA A 127 -9.02 -6.49 5.93
C ALA A 127 -10.29 -7.31 5.59
N PHE A 128 -10.12 -8.45 4.91
CA PHE A 128 -11.18 -9.44 4.70
C PHE A 128 -11.70 -10.02 6.02
N ALA A 129 -10.80 -10.47 6.90
CA ALA A 129 -11.14 -11.13 8.16
C ALA A 129 -11.95 -10.23 9.10
N VAL A 130 -11.65 -8.92 9.14
CA VAL A 130 -12.41 -7.96 9.95
C VAL A 130 -13.89 -7.99 9.59
N ARG A 131 -14.20 -7.97 8.29
CA ARG A 131 -15.59 -8.01 7.79
C ARG A 131 -16.19 -9.40 7.94
N HIS A 132 -15.44 -10.43 7.56
CA HIS A 132 -15.91 -11.81 7.57
C HIS A 132 -16.26 -12.32 8.97
N LEU A 133 -15.47 -11.93 9.98
CA LEU A 133 -15.67 -12.33 11.38
C LEU A 133 -16.55 -11.36 12.18
N GLY A 134 -17.07 -10.31 11.56
CA GLY A 134 -17.86 -9.27 12.24
C GLY A 134 -17.06 -8.55 13.33
N ALA A 135 -15.77 -8.36 13.13
CA ALA A 135 -14.89 -7.70 14.08
C ALA A 135 -15.11 -6.19 14.08
N VAL A 136 -14.93 -5.56 15.24
CA VAL A 136 -15.03 -4.09 15.38
C VAL A 136 -13.75 -3.36 15.03
N ALA A 137 -12.62 -4.09 15.00
CA ALA A 137 -11.33 -3.59 14.57
C ALA A 137 -10.41 -4.70 14.10
N GLY A 138 -9.37 -4.31 13.36
CA GLY A 138 -8.24 -5.15 12.99
C GLY A 138 -6.92 -4.43 13.24
N VAL A 139 -5.87 -5.17 13.61
CA VAL A 139 -4.50 -4.67 13.76
C VAL A 139 -3.58 -5.46 12.84
N GLN A 140 -2.99 -4.80 11.84
CA GLN A 140 -1.94 -5.41 11.01
C GLN A 140 -0.58 -4.87 11.45
N VAL A 141 0.31 -5.76 11.88
CA VAL A 141 1.72 -5.42 12.14
C VAL A 141 2.51 -5.57 10.85
N THR A 142 2.86 -4.44 10.24
CA THR A 142 3.65 -4.39 9.00
C THR A 142 4.10 -2.96 8.69
N ALA A 143 5.24 -2.82 8.02
CA ALA A 143 5.65 -1.58 7.34
C ALA A 143 5.55 -1.66 5.81
N SER A 144 4.84 -2.65 5.24
CA SER A 144 4.65 -2.83 3.79
C SER A 144 5.99 -2.85 3.04
N HIS A 145 6.28 -1.90 2.17
CA HIS A 145 7.49 -1.81 1.35
C HIS A 145 8.63 -0.96 1.98
N ASN A 146 8.48 -0.48 3.22
CA ASN A 146 9.54 0.26 3.93
C ASN A 146 10.84 -0.57 4.04
N PRO A 147 12.00 0.05 4.35
CA PRO A 147 13.26 -0.66 4.58
C PRO A 147 13.16 -1.80 5.62
N ALA A 148 14.08 -2.77 5.57
CA ALA A 148 14.10 -3.93 6.49
C ALA A 148 14.13 -3.55 7.98
N SER A 149 14.75 -2.41 8.31
CA SER A 149 14.84 -1.89 9.67
C SER A 149 13.50 -1.44 10.25
N ASP A 150 12.49 -1.22 9.41
CA ASP A 150 11.22 -0.63 9.82
C ASP A 150 10.15 -1.69 10.07
N ASN A 151 9.25 -1.37 10.99
CA ASN A 151 8.01 -2.08 11.20
C ASN A 151 6.86 -1.07 11.41
N GLY A 152 5.64 -1.54 11.59
CA GLY A 152 4.48 -0.67 11.71
C GLY A 152 3.26 -1.32 12.33
N TYR A 153 2.24 -0.51 12.56
CA TYR A 153 0.99 -0.87 13.22
C TYR A 153 -0.16 -0.16 12.51
N LYS A 154 -0.88 -0.89 11.65
CA LYS A 154 -2.09 -0.41 10.94
C LYS A 154 -3.33 -0.79 11.74
N VAL A 155 -4.31 0.11 11.85
CA VAL A 155 -5.62 -0.21 12.45
C VAL A 155 -6.72 -0.06 11.42
N TYR A 156 -7.54 -1.10 11.35
CA TYR A 156 -8.78 -1.20 10.58
C TYR A 156 -9.95 -1.09 11.55
N LEU A 157 -11.02 -0.42 11.15
CA LEU A 157 -12.28 -0.37 11.92
C LEU A 157 -13.26 -1.43 11.37
N GLY A 158 -14.41 -1.60 12.01
CA GLY A 158 -15.35 -2.67 11.68
C GLY A 158 -15.96 -2.63 10.28
N ASP A 159 -15.79 -1.52 9.55
CA ASP A 159 -16.10 -1.47 8.11
C ASP A 159 -15.08 -2.24 7.24
N GLY A 160 -13.95 -2.65 7.82
CA GLY A 160 -12.84 -3.32 7.14
C GLY A 160 -11.87 -2.35 6.45
N ALA A 161 -11.99 -1.05 6.71
CA ALA A 161 -11.12 -0.02 6.15
C ALA A 161 -10.22 0.58 7.23
N GLN A 162 -9.07 1.11 6.81
CA GLN A 162 -8.17 1.81 7.72
C GLN A 162 -8.85 3.02 8.36
N LEU A 163 -8.47 3.29 9.61
CA LEU A 163 -8.96 4.43 10.39
C LEU A 163 -8.72 5.78 9.68
N VAL A 164 -9.59 6.75 9.94
CA VAL A 164 -9.52 8.12 9.41
C VAL A 164 -9.65 9.14 10.54
N PRO A 165 -9.23 10.40 10.34
CA PRO A 165 -9.53 11.46 11.29
C PRO A 165 -11.03 11.57 11.61
N PRO A 166 -11.40 11.85 12.87
CA PRO A 166 -10.54 12.18 14.01
C PRO A 166 -10.04 10.98 14.84
N VAL A 167 -10.31 9.73 14.42
CA VAL A 167 -10.09 8.52 15.23
C VAL A 167 -8.61 8.29 15.54
N ASP A 168 -7.71 8.61 14.61
CA ASP A 168 -6.25 8.59 14.84
C ASP A 168 -5.88 9.46 16.05
N ALA A 169 -6.25 10.74 15.99
CA ALA A 169 -5.91 11.72 17.01
C ALA A 169 -6.52 11.37 18.38
N GLU A 170 -7.73 10.79 18.38
CA GLU A 170 -8.37 10.31 19.61
C GLU A 170 -7.59 9.15 20.26
N ILE A 171 -7.16 8.16 19.47
CA ILE A 171 -6.34 7.04 19.96
C ILE A 171 -4.97 7.54 20.42
N GLU A 172 -4.35 8.48 19.72
CA GLU A 172 -3.09 9.09 20.15
C GLU A 172 -3.23 9.84 21.48
N ALA A 173 -4.28 10.65 21.63
CA ALA A 173 -4.55 11.37 22.87
C ALA A 173 -4.80 10.40 24.05
N LEU A 174 -5.42 9.25 23.79
CA LEU A 174 -5.55 8.17 24.77
C LEU A 174 -4.19 7.53 25.09
N ALA A 175 -3.34 7.28 24.10
CA ALA A 175 -2.01 6.68 24.29
C ALA A 175 -1.07 7.56 25.14
N GLU A 176 -1.25 8.88 25.09
CA GLU A 176 -0.56 9.84 25.96
C GLU A 176 -0.99 9.72 27.43
N GLN A 177 -2.22 9.27 27.69
CA GLN A 177 -2.77 9.05 29.03
C GLN A 177 -2.46 7.66 29.59
N VAL A 178 -2.06 6.71 28.73
CA VAL A 178 -1.67 5.37 29.16
C VAL A 178 -0.39 5.44 30.03
N GLY A 179 -0.42 4.71 31.15
CA GLY A 179 0.69 4.60 32.08
C GLY A 179 1.91 3.85 31.52
N ALA A 180 2.76 3.35 32.43
CA ALA A 180 3.97 2.61 32.07
C ALA A 180 3.62 1.34 31.26
N ALA A 181 4.31 1.08 30.16
CA ALA A 181 3.97 -0.04 29.28
C ALA A 181 4.13 -1.41 29.97
N VAL A 182 5.07 -1.51 30.92
CA VAL A 182 5.28 -2.70 31.76
C VAL A 182 4.10 -3.03 32.67
N THR A 183 3.26 -2.04 33.02
CA THR A 183 2.07 -2.24 33.87
C THR A 183 0.82 -2.58 33.08
N ILE A 184 0.87 -2.55 31.75
CA ILE A 184 -0.26 -2.89 30.89
C ILE A 184 -0.39 -4.43 30.83
N PRO A 185 -1.53 -5.01 31.28
CA PRO A 185 -1.77 -6.45 31.16
C PRO A 185 -1.69 -6.89 29.70
N ALA A 186 -0.98 -7.99 29.45
CA ALA A 186 -0.72 -8.50 28.09
C ALA A 186 -0.74 -10.04 28.03
N ASP A 187 -1.31 -10.68 29.06
CA ASP A 187 -1.45 -12.14 29.23
C ASP A 187 -2.90 -12.60 29.00
N GLY A 188 -3.67 -11.79 28.26
CA GLY A 188 -5.04 -12.09 27.89
C GLY A 188 -5.20 -13.33 27.04
N ARG A 189 -6.41 -13.93 27.07
CA ARG A 189 -6.73 -15.05 26.19
C ARG A 189 -6.81 -14.57 24.74
N VAL A 190 -6.14 -15.30 23.85
CA VAL A 190 -6.17 -15.10 22.41
C VAL A 190 -6.65 -16.40 21.76
N ARG A 191 -7.55 -16.31 20.79
CA ARG A 191 -7.91 -17.45 19.93
C ARG A 191 -7.30 -17.27 18.55
N GLU A 192 -7.12 -18.38 17.85
CA GLU A 192 -6.69 -18.36 16.44
C GLU A 192 -7.91 -18.62 15.54
N ALA A 193 -7.95 -17.98 14.38
CA ALA A 193 -8.90 -18.30 13.32
C ALA A 193 -8.26 -18.10 11.95
N ASP A 194 -8.45 -19.06 11.05
CA ASP A 194 -7.91 -19.01 9.70
C ASP A 194 -9.00 -18.71 8.64
N PRO A 195 -9.14 -17.46 8.19
CA PRO A 195 -10.06 -17.09 7.12
C PRO A 195 -9.46 -17.31 5.72
N LEU A 196 -8.22 -17.76 5.59
CA LEU A 196 -7.53 -17.90 4.30
C LEU A 196 -8.31 -18.76 3.30
N PRO A 197 -8.86 -19.95 3.65
CA PRO A 197 -9.62 -20.75 2.71
C PRO A 197 -10.83 -20.00 2.13
N VAL A 198 -11.59 -19.30 2.97
CA VAL A 198 -12.79 -18.54 2.55
C VAL A 198 -12.39 -17.33 1.70
N TYR A 199 -11.30 -16.66 2.06
CA TYR A 199 -10.74 -15.57 1.27
C TYR A 199 -10.34 -16.06 -0.14
N LEU A 200 -9.64 -17.18 -0.24
CA LEU A 200 -9.24 -17.77 -1.52
C LEU A 200 -10.43 -18.23 -2.37
N GLU A 201 -11.49 -18.75 -1.77
CA GLU A 201 -12.76 -19.06 -2.46
C GLU A 201 -13.41 -17.79 -3.03
N ARG A 202 -13.39 -16.68 -2.28
CA ARG A 202 -13.87 -15.38 -2.80
C ARG A 202 -13.04 -14.91 -3.99
N LEU A 203 -11.71 -15.01 -3.91
CA LEU A 203 -10.83 -14.67 -5.02
C LEU A 203 -11.06 -15.54 -6.25
N ALA A 204 -11.35 -16.83 -6.05
CA ALA A 204 -11.63 -17.77 -7.13
C ALA A 204 -12.86 -17.41 -7.97
N ALA A 205 -13.76 -16.60 -7.43
CA ALA A 205 -14.98 -16.11 -8.09
C ALA A 205 -14.80 -14.77 -8.85
N LEU A 206 -13.64 -14.12 -8.73
CA LEU A 206 -13.37 -12.83 -9.39
C LEU A 206 -13.22 -12.90 -10.92
N PRO A 207 -12.59 -13.93 -11.52
CA PRO A 207 -12.45 -14.03 -12.97
C PRO A 207 -13.79 -13.93 -13.69
N ARG A 208 -13.84 -13.13 -14.75
CA ARG A 208 -15.03 -12.94 -15.60
C ARG A 208 -14.88 -13.65 -16.95
N GLY A 209 -13.65 -13.91 -17.38
CA GLY A 209 -13.33 -14.70 -18.57
C GLY A 209 -13.26 -16.21 -18.29
N GLY A 210 -13.27 -17.00 -19.36
CA GLY A 210 -13.10 -18.46 -19.31
C GLY A 210 -11.69 -18.95 -19.71
N ALA A 211 -10.83 -18.08 -20.22
CA ALA A 211 -9.50 -18.45 -20.71
C ALA A 211 -8.51 -18.63 -19.54
N ARG A 212 -7.73 -19.72 -19.56
CA ARG A 212 -6.74 -20.06 -18.52
C ARG A 212 -5.35 -20.41 -19.04
N ASP A 213 -5.14 -20.41 -20.36
CA ASP A 213 -3.83 -20.59 -20.96
C ASP A 213 -3.02 -19.29 -20.83
N LEU A 214 -2.19 -19.23 -19.79
CA LEU A 214 -1.32 -18.10 -19.49
C LEU A 214 -0.14 -18.59 -18.64
N ARG A 215 1.09 -18.27 -19.06
CA ARG A 215 2.28 -18.50 -18.22
C ARG A 215 2.58 -17.25 -17.38
N ILE A 216 2.75 -17.45 -16.08
CA ILE A 216 2.94 -16.36 -15.12
C ILE A 216 4.30 -16.50 -14.44
N ALA A 217 5.08 -15.42 -14.42
CA ALA A 217 6.21 -15.28 -13.51
C ALA A 217 5.77 -14.44 -12.30
N LEU A 218 6.13 -14.85 -11.09
CA LEU A 218 5.69 -14.21 -9.86
C LEU A 218 6.86 -14.01 -8.89
N THR A 219 6.91 -12.87 -8.22
CA THR A 219 7.72 -12.69 -7.02
C THR A 219 6.89 -12.06 -5.91
N PRO A 220 6.97 -12.58 -4.66
CA PRO A 220 6.42 -11.88 -3.51
C PRO A 220 7.45 -10.95 -2.85
N LEU A 221 8.65 -10.78 -3.43
CA LEU A 221 9.73 -9.95 -2.88
C LEU A 221 10.08 -10.29 -1.41
N HIS A 222 10.19 -11.58 -1.10
CA HIS A 222 10.34 -12.10 0.28
C HIS A 222 9.17 -11.77 1.21
N GLY A 223 8.01 -11.49 0.63
CA GLY A 223 6.77 -11.15 1.30
C GLY A 223 5.89 -12.34 1.64
N VAL A 224 4.86 -12.07 2.45
CA VAL A 224 3.93 -13.08 2.97
C VAL A 224 2.82 -13.46 1.98
N GLY A 225 2.69 -12.74 0.85
CA GLY A 225 1.66 -12.98 -0.17
C GLY A 225 1.91 -14.14 -1.12
N GLY A 226 3.14 -14.64 -1.23
CA GLY A 226 3.52 -15.58 -2.30
C GLY A 226 2.70 -16.86 -2.34
N ALA A 227 2.58 -17.55 -1.20
CA ALA A 227 1.84 -18.81 -1.12
C ALA A 227 0.34 -18.60 -1.42
N ALA A 228 -0.26 -17.55 -0.84
CA ALA A 228 -1.67 -17.22 -1.07
C ALA A 228 -1.95 -16.84 -2.53
N ALA A 229 -1.04 -16.11 -3.18
CA ALA A 229 -1.18 -15.73 -4.59
C ALA A 229 -1.08 -16.93 -5.54
N VAL A 230 -0.11 -17.83 -5.32
CA VAL A 230 0.00 -19.07 -6.09
C VAL A 230 -1.25 -19.93 -5.91
N GLN A 231 -1.75 -20.05 -4.68
CA GLN A 231 -2.96 -20.83 -4.41
C GLN A 231 -4.22 -20.20 -5.04
N ALA A 232 -4.38 -18.88 -4.97
CA ALA A 232 -5.49 -18.17 -5.60
C ALA A 232 -5.47 -18.34 -7.14
N LEU A 233 -4.29 -18.19 -7.76
CA LEU A 233 -4.11 -18.44 -9.19
C LEU A 233 -4.42 -19.90 -9.56
N ALA A 234 -3.95 -20.86 -8.79
CA ALA A 234 -4.24 -22.27 -9.02
C ALA A 234 -5.75 -22.60 -8.91
N LEU A 235 -6.44 -22.06 -7.89
CA LEU A 235 -7.88 -22.25 -7.70
C LEU A 235 -8.73 -21.65 -8.83
N THR A 236 -8.21 -20.62 -9.51
CA THR A 236 -8.87 -20.03 -10.69
C THR A 236 -8.53 -20.77 -11.99
N GLY A 237 -7.58 -21.72 -11.97
CA GLY A 237 -7.18 -22.54 -13.11
C GLY A 237 -5.85 -22.14 -13.76
N PHE A 238 -5.16 -21.11 -13.26
CA PHE A 238 -3.81 -20.75 -13.70
C PHE A 238 -2.78 -21.62 -12.99
N THR A 239 -2.28 -22.64 -13.70
CA THR A 239 -1.37 -23.65 -13.14
C THR A 239 0.07 -23.54 -13.64
N ASP A 240 0.32 -22.79 -14.72
CA ASP A 240 1.66 -22.49 -15.24
C ASP A 240 2.24 -21.23 -14.57
N VAL A 241 2.55 -21.35 -13.27
CA VAL A 241 3.05 -20.27 -12.42
C VAL A 241 4.47 -20.58 -11.94
N HIS A 242 5.41 -19.70 -12.28
CA HIS A 242 6.82 -19.78 -11.90
C HIS A 242 7.15 -18.68 -10.88
N VAL A 243 7.70 -19.07 -9.74
CA VAL A 243 8.07 -18.11 -8.68
C VAL A 243 9.57 -17.86 -8.70
N VAL A 244 9.99 -16.61 -8.49
CA VAL A 244 11.40 -16.26 -8.28
C VAL A 244 11.91 -16.96 -7.02
N ALA A 245 12.63 -18.08 -7.20
CA ALA A 245 12.99 -18.98 -6.12
C ALA A 245 13.74 -18.28 -4.97
N ALA A 246 14.65 -17.35 -5.31
CA ALA A 246 15.42 -16.60 -4.32
C ALA A 246 14.59 -15.62 -3.50
N GLN A 247 13.34 -15.31 -3.90
CA GLN A 247 12.44 -14.35 -3.26
C GLN A 247 11.14 -15.00 -2.76
N ALA A 248 11.01 -16.33 -2.88
CA ALA A 248 9.74 -17.04 -2.69
C ALA A 248 9.34 -17.23 -1.23
N VAL A 249 10.31 -17.33 -0.32
CA VAL A 249 10.10 -17.55 1.12
C VAL A 249 10.15 -16.19 1.82
N PRO A 250 9.25 -15.93 2.80
CA PRO A 250 9.34 -14.70 3.57
C PRO A 250 10.69 -14.54 4.28
N ASP A 251 11.33 -13.40 4.09
CA ASP A 251 12.64 -13.06 4.69
C ASP A 251 12.62 -11.57 5.12
N PRO A 252 12.75 -11.28 6.43
CA PRO A 252 12.69 -9.91 6.95
C PRO A 252 13.83 -9.00 6.48
N ASP A 253 14.93 -9.56 5.99
CA ASP A 253 16.11 -8.80 5.56
C ASP A 253 16.06 -8.41 4.07
N PHE A 254 15.10 -8.96 3.31
CA PHE A 254 14.94 -8.72 1.87
C PHE A 254 16.26 -8.87 1.07
N PRO A 255 17.04 -9.96 1.25
CA PRO A 255 18.48 -10.00 0.95
C PRO A 255 18.87 -9.82 -0.52
N THR A 256 17.89 -9.90 -1.44
CA THR A 256 18.14 -9.76 -2.89
C THR A 256 17.89 -8.36 -3.42
N VAL A 257 17.34 -7.44 -2.62
CA VAL A 257 16.93 -6.10 -3.06
C VAL A 257 17.34 -5.05 -2.04
N ALA A 258 17.67 -3.84 -2.50
CA ALA A 258 17.97 -2.73 -1.59
C ALA A 258 16.69 -2.21 -0.88
N SER A 259 15.54 -2.36 -1.53
CA SER A 259 14.22 -2.01 -1.01
C SER A 259 13.20 -2.97 -1.63
N PRO A 260 12.22 -3.46 -0.85
CA PRO A 260 11.18 -4.34 -1.39
C PRO A 260 10.02 -3.56 -2.03
N ASN A 261 10.24 -2.31 -2.48
CA ASN A 261 9.25 -1.54 -3.21
C ASN A 261 9.34 -1.85 -4.72
N PRO A 262 8.31 -2.48 -5.33
CA PRO A 262 8.32 -2.81 -6.76
C PRO A 262 8.32 -1.59 -7.70
N GLU A 263 8.08 -0.38 -7.19
CA GLU A 263 8.24 0.88 -7.93
C GLU A 263 9.71 1.26 -8.16
N HIS A 264 10.62 0.78 -7.31
CA HIS A 264 12.02 1.18 -7.36
C HIS A 264 12.79 0.40 -8.45
N PRO A 265 13.66 1.10 -9.21
CA PRO A 265 14.56 0.44 -10.15
C PRO A 265 15.40 -0.66 -9.47
N GLY A 266 15.54 -1.81 -10.13
CA GLY A 266 16.29 -2.96 -9.62
C GLY A 266 15.46 -3.95 -8.80
N THR A 267 14.33 -3.56 -8.21
CA THR A 267 13.52 -4.46 -7.36
C THR A 267 12.91 -5.62 -8.14
N THR A 268 12.55 -5.39 -9.41
CA THR A 268 11.85 -6.36 -10.26
C THR A 268 12.76 -7.07 -11.28
N ASP A 269 14.08 -6.85 -11.22
CA ASP A 269 15.02 -7.42 -12.20
C ASP A 269 15.00 -8.96 -12.20
N ALA A 270 14.98 -9.59 -11.02
CA ALA A 270 14.90 -11.04 -10.89
C ALA A 270 13.58 -11.61 -11.45
N LEU A 271 12.49 -10.84 -11.32
CA LEU A 271 11.19 -11.19 -11.90
C LEU A 271 11.23 -11.12 -13.43
N LEU A 272 11.78 -10.04 -14.00
CA LEU A 272 11.89 -9.88 -15.44
C LEU A 272 12.83 -10.92 -16.06
N ALA A 273 13.94 -11.23 -15.40
CA ALA A 273 14.84 -12.31 -15.81
C ALA A 273 14.15 -13.68 -15.78
N LEU A 274 13.37 -13.99 -14.73
CA LEU A 274 12.57 -15.20 -14.69
C LEU A 274 11.56 -15.22 -15.83
N ALA A 275 10.79 -14.14 -16.00
CA ALA A 275 9.78 -14.00 -17.05
C ALA A 275 10.37 -14.20 -18.45
N ALA A 276 11.58 -13.71 -18.72
CA ALA A 276 12.30 -13.97 -19.96
C ALA A 276 12.68 -15.45 -20.09
N SER A 277 13.27 -16.04 -19.04
CA SER A 277 13.78 -17.42 -19.07
C SER A 277 12.69 -18.48 -19.28
N VAL A 278 11.51 -18.28 -18.70
CA VAL A 278 10.37 -19.20 -18.84
C VAL A 278 9.43 -18.78 -19.95
N ASP A 279 9.72 -17.68 -20.64
CA ASP A 279 8.84 -17.12 -21.66
C ASP A 279 7.41 -16.82 -21.12
N ALA A 280 7.32 -16.15 -19.97
CA ALA A 280 6.05 -15.81 -19.33
C ALA A 280 5.24 -14.79 -20.15
N ASP A 281 3.92 -14.87 -20.10
CA ASP A 281 3.01 -13.89 -20.69
C ASP A 281 2.82 -12.67 -19.78
N LEU A 282 2.78 -12.93 -18.47
CA LEU A 282 2.55 -11.95 -17.42
C LEU A 282 3.60 -12.13 -16.32
N ALA A 283 4.18 -11.01 -15.88
CA ALA A 283 5.02 -10.95 -14.69
C ALA A 283 4.27 -10.23 -13.57
N ILE A 284 4.35 -10.73 -12.34
CA ILE A 284 3.64 -10.20 -11.18
C ILE A 284 4.62 -10.02 -10.02
N ALA A 285 4.70 -8.81 -9.46
CA ALA A 285 5.39 -8.56 -8.20
C ALA A 285 4.40 -8.09 -7.14
N LEU A 286 4.43 -8.73 -5.97
CA LEU A 286 3.71 -8.28 -4.77
C LEU A 286 4.72 -7.65 -3.80
N ASP A 287 4.30 -6.60 -3.09
CA ASP A 287 5.10 -6.06 -2.00
C ASP A 287 5.01 -6.95 -0.73
N PRO A 288 5.82 -6.72 0.31
CA PRO A 288 5.98 -7.68 1.40
C PRO A 288 4.69 -8.07 2.15
N ASP A 289 3.73 -7.15 2.28
CA ASP A 289 2.42 -7.42 2.90
C ASP A 289 1.29 -7.65 1.90
N ALA A 290 1.65 -7.70 0.60
CA ALA A 290 0.81 -8.06 -0.53
C ALA A 290 -0.45 -7.20 -0.71
N ASP A 291 -0.39 -5.94 -0.26
CA ASP A 291 -1.43 -4.96 -0.57
C ASP A 291 -1.17 -4.27 -1.93
N ARG A 292 0.03 -4.40 -2.52
CA ARG A 292 0.37 -3.87 -3.86
C ARG A 292 0.60 -4.96 -4.90
N CYS A 293 0.39 -4.64 -6.18
CA CYS A 293 0.62 -5.54 -7.30
C CYS A 293 1.23 -4.83 -8.52
N ALA A 294 2.50 -5.04 -8.82
CA ALA A 294 3.08 -4.59 -10.09
C ALA A 294 2.93 -5.65 -11.18
N LEU A 295 2.59 -5.22 -12.39
CA LEU A 295 2.47 -6.08 -13.56
C LEU A 295 3.56 -5.78 -14.57
N GLY A 296 4.16 -6.82 -15.15
CA GLY A 296 5.09 -6.73 -16.27
C GLY A 296 4.57 -7.50 -17.48
N VAL A 297 4.83 -6.97 -18.66
CA VAL A 297 4.32 -7.48 -19.93
C VAL A 297 5.41 -7.56 -20.99
N ARG A 298 5.15 -8.33 -22.04
CA ARG A 298 5.94 -8.25 -23.28
C ARG A 298 5.63 -6.93 -23.99
N SER A 299 6.68 -6.15 -24.24
CA SER A 299 6.57 -4.84 -24.89
C SER A 299 7.37 -4.74 -26.18
N GLY A 300 8.35 -5.61 -26.43
CA GLY A 300 9.36 -5.39 -27.46
C GLY A 300 10.41 -4.33 -27.07
N ASP A 301 10.05 -3.42 -26.17
CA ASP A 301 10.95 -2.48 -25.48
C ASP A 301 11.44 -3.05 -24.15
N GLY A 302 12.56 -2.53 -23.63
CA GLY A 302 13.16 -2.94 -22.35
C GLY A 302 14.06 -4.18 -22.42
N PRO A 303 14.71 -4.58 -21.31
CA PRO A 303 15.53 -5.78 -21.27
C PRO A 303 14.74 -7.02 -21.71
N ASP A 304 15.28 -7.78 -22.66
CA ASP A 304 14.65 -8.97 -23.25
C ASP A 304 13.23 -8.74 -23.81
N GLY A 305 12.92 -7.49 -24.22
CA GLY A 305 11.63 -7.11 -24.80
C GLY A 305 10.47 -7.08 -23.79
N ARG A 306 10.78 -6.87 -22.51
CA ARG A 306 9.82 -6.83 -21.41
C ARG A 306 9.94 -5.53 -20.61
N ARG A 307 8.81 -5.07 -20.07
CA ARG A 307 8.77 -3.93 -19.15
C ARG A 307 7.72 -4.10 -18.07
N MET A 308 7.92 -3.43 -16.94
CA MET A 308 6.87 -3.19 -15.96
C MET A 308 5.89 -2.13 -16.51
N LEU A 309 4.61 -2.31 -16.22
CA LEU A 309 3.58 -1.30 -16.40
C LEU A 309 3.65 -0.29 -15.25
N THR A 310 3.33 0.98 -15.52
CA THR A 310 3.13 1.93 -14.42
C THR A 310 1.87 1.55 -13.65
N GLY A 311 1.74 2.06 -12.42
CA GLY A 311 0.55 1.76 -11.64
C GLY A 311 -0.72 2.37 -12.23
N ASP A 312 -0.61 3.49 -12.94
CA ASP A 312 -1.69 4.06 -13.76
C ASP A 312 -2.06 3.19 -14.96
N GLU A 313 -1.09 2.65 -15.71
CA GLU A 313 -1.36 1.75 -16.84
C GLU A 313 -2.12 0.50 -16.37
N THR A 314 -1.65 -0.12 -15.28
CA THR A 314 -2.34 -1.25 -14.66
C THR A 314 -3.71 -0.82 -14.14
N GLY A 315 -3.78 0.34 -13.49
CA GLY A 315 -4.99 0.88 -12.89
C GLY A 315 -6.12 1.07 -13.91
N VAL A 316 -5.78 1.59 -15.08
CA VAL A 316 -6.69 1.79 -16.20
C VAL A 316 -7.12 0.47 -16.84
N LEU A 317 -6.19 -0.47 -17.03
CA LEU A 317 -6.50 -1.79 -17.60
C LEU A 317 -7.52 -2.56 -16.75
N LEU A 318 -7.30 -2.61 -15.43
CA LEU A 318 -8.21 -3.29 -14.51
C LEU A 318 -9.55 -2.56 -14.42
N GLY A 319 -9.53 -1.23 -14.38
CA GLY A 319 -10.76 -0.40 -14.37
C GLY A 319 -11.62 -0.60 -15.61
N ASP A 320 -11.01 -0.60 -16.81
CA ASP A 320 -11.71 -0.89 -18.06
C ASP A 320 -12.27 -2.32 -18.09
N HIS A 321 -11.49 -3.31 -17.65
CA HIS A 321 -11.95 -4.70 -17.59
C HIS A 321 -13.19 -4.86 -16.69
N LEU A 322 -13.12 -4.33 -15.47
CA LEU A 322 -14.21 -4.43 -14.50
C LEU A 322 -15.46 -3.67 -14.94
N LEU A 323 -15.32 -2.52 -15.60
CA LEU A 323 -16.48 -1.79 -16.15
C LEU A 323 -17.11 -2.50 -17.35
N ARG A 324 -16.28 -3.04 -18.25
CA ARG A 324 -16.74 -3.72 -19.47
C ARG A 324 -17.38 -5.09 -19.20
N THR A 325 -17.00 -5.75 -18.11
CA THR A 325 -17.48 -7.08 -17.72
C THR A 325 -18.40 -7.08 -16.49
N GLY A 326 -18.52 -5.93 -15.82
CA GLY A 326 -19.34 -5.75 -14.63
C GLY A 326 -20.83 -5.68 -14.95
N THR A 327 -21.65 -5.98 -13.93
CA THR A 327 -23.13 -5.97 -14.03
C THR A 327 -23.78 -4.99 -13.06
N ALA A 328 -22.98 -4.16 -12.38
CA ALA A 328 -23.51 -3.15 -11.47
C ALA A 328 -24.32 -2.12 -12.27
N ALA A 329 -25.52 -1.78 -11.77
CA ALA A 329 -26.42 -0.88 -12.48
C ALA A 329 -25.93 0.58 -12.52
N ASP A 330 -25.23 1.02 -11.46
CA ASP A 330 -24.68 2.36 -11.32
C ASP A 330 -23.26 2.29 -10.72
N PRO A 331 -22.28 1.78 -11.49
CA PRO A 331 -20.93 1.54 -10.98
C PRO A 331 -20.22 2.86 -10.68
N LEU A 332 -19.55 2.91 -9.54
CA LEU A 332 -18.60 3.96 -9.18
C LEU A 332 -17.19 3.40 -9.27
N VAL A 333 -16.29 4.12 -9.94
CA VAL A 333 -14.85 3.88 -9.87
C VAL A 333 -14.16 5.08 -9.24
N ALA A 334 -13.09 4.84 -8.49
CA ALA A 334 -12.38 5.91 -7.78
C ALA A 334 -10.86 5.82 -7.94
N THR A 335 -10.20 6.96 -7.95
CA THR A 335 -8.74 7.06 -7.87
C THR A 335 -8.34 8.31 -7.11
N THR A 336 -7.04 8.58 -6.98
CA THR A 336 -6.55 9.72 -6.21
C THR A 336 -6.27 10.93 -7.09
N VAL A 337 -6.21 12.11 -6.45
CA VAL A 337 -5.82 13.37 -7.06
C VAL A 337 -4.45 13.33 -7.75
N VAL A 338 -3.55 12.42 -7.34
CA VAL A 338 -2.21 12.26 -7.91
C VAL A 338 -2.13 11.19 -9.02
N SER A 339 -3.18 10.38 -9.20
CA SER A 339 -3.24 9.33 -10.22
C SER A 339 -3.75 9.87 -11.55
N SER A 340 -3.46 9.16 -12.65
CA SER A 340 -3.84 9.56 -14.00
C SER A 340 -5.33 9.85 -14.13
N SER A 341 -5.66 10.87 -14.94
CA SER A 341 -7.02 11.21 -15.31
C SER A 341 -7.63 10.23 -16.31
N MET A 342 -6.89 9.24 -16.81
CA MET A 342 -7.37 8.27 -17.80
C MET A 342 -8.53 7.40 -17.30
N LEU A 343 -8.56 7.04 -16.00
CA LEU A 343 -9.70 6.30 -15.43
C LEU A 343 -11.00 7.10 -15.54
N ARG A 344 -10.94 8.43 -15.41
CA ARG A 344 -12.12 9.31 -15.59
C ARG A 344 -12.67 9.21 -17.02
N ALA A 345 -11.79 9.19 -18.02
CA ALA A 345 -12.17 9.04 -19.42
C ALA A 345 -12.75 7.64 -19.70
N VAL A 346 -12.20 6.59 -19.08
CA VAL A 346 -12.73 5.23 -19.15
C VAL A 346 -14.11 5.14 -18.50
N ALA A 347 -14.29 5.68 -17.30
CA ALA A 347 -15.57 5.68 -16.60
C ALA A 347 -16.67 6.36 -17.43
N ALA A 348 -16.40 7.55 -17.98
CA ALA A 348 -17.34 8.28 -18.82
C ALA A 348 -17.76 7.47 -20.07
N ALA A 349 -16.83 6.72 -20.68
CA ALA A 349 -17.13 5.91 -21.85
C ALA A 349 -18.05 4.72 -21.56
N HIS A 350 -18.05 4.21 -20.33
CA HIS A 350 -18.92 3.13 -19.87
C HIS A 350 -20.18 3.65 -19.15
N GLY A 351 -20.40 4.96 -19.10
CA GLY A 351 -21.51 5.57 -18.36
C GLY A 351 -21.41 5.40 -16.84
N ALA A 352 -20.21 5.12 -16.31
CA ALA A 352 -19.95 4.92 -14.90
C ALA A 352 -19.69 6.25 -14.18
N ARG A 353 -19.99 6.29 -12.87
CA ARG A 353 -19.59 7.39 -12.01
C ARG A 353 -18.08 7.32 -11.73
N PHE A 354 -17.49 8.49 -11.53
CA PHE A 354 -16.08 8.64 -11.19
C PHE A 354 -15.92 9.53 -9.95
N ALA A 355 -15.06 9.13 -9.03
CA ALA A 355 -14.64 9.94 -7.89
C ALA A 355 -13.12 10.11 -7.86
N GLU A 356 -12.68 11.33 -7.56
CA GLU A 356 -11.28 11.66 -7.28
C GLU A 356 -11.15 11.95 -5.78
N THR A 357 -10.26 11.25 -5.10
CA THR A 357 -10.05 11.37 -3.65
C THR A 357 -8.66 11.91 -3.32
N LEU A 358 -8.43 12.30 -2.06
CA LEU A 358 -7.07 12.55 -1.56
C LEU A 358 -6.24 11.25 -1.59
N THR A 359 -4.91 11.38 -1.54
CA THR A 359 -4.00 10.23 -1.41
C THR A 359 -4.26 9.47 -0.10
N GLY A 360 -4.23 8.15 -0.20
CA GLY A 360 -4.50 7.20 0.88
C GLY A 360 -5.75 6.38 0.56
N PHE A 361 -5.56 5.07 0.42
CA PHE A 361 -6.63 4.12 0.10
C PHE A 361 -7.87 4.18 1.02
N LYS A 362 -7.69 4.65 2.26
CA LYS A 362 -8.77 4.93 3.21
C LYS A 362 -9.84 5.88 2.68
N TRP A 363 -9.51 6.75 1.72
CA TRP A 363 -10.44 7.65 1.06
C TRP A 363 -11.12 7.01 -0.16
N ILE A 364 -10.38 6.19 -0.93
CA ILE A 364 -10.92 5.50 -2.12
C ILE A 364 -12.09 4.60 -1.75
N VAL A 365 -11.94 3.78 -0.72
CA VAL A 365 -12.99 2.84 -0.27
C VAL A 365 -14.21 3.55 0.35
N ARG A 366 -14.10 4.87 0.56
CA ARG A 366 -15.14 5.77 1.07
C ARG A 366 -15.62 6.76 0.00
N ALA A 367 -15.23 6.57 -1.27
CA ALA A 367 -15.59 7.46 -2.35
C ALA A 367 -17.10 7.56 -2.62
N GLY A 368 -17.85 6.49 -2.29
CA GLY A 368 -19.31 6.49 -2.37
C GLY A 368 -19.91 5.10 -2.48
N GLU A 369 -21.24 5.03 -2.40
CA GLU A 369 -21.99 3.80 -2.65
C GLU A 369 -21.83 3.33 -4.11
N GLY A 370 -21.88 2.01 -4.30
CA GLY A 370 -21.70 1.39 -5.62
C GLY A 370 -20.26 1.37 -6.13
N LEU A 371 -19.27 1.61 -5.26
CA LEU A 371 -17.86 1.43 -5.61
C LEU A 371 -17.62 0.00 -6.09
N VAL A 372 -17.15 -0.16 -7.33
CA VAL A 372 -16.80 -1.46 -7.92
C VAL A 372 -15.29 -1.62 -8.12
N TYR A 373 -14.56 -0.50 -8.14
CA TYR A 373 -13.12 -0.50 -8.35
C TYR A 373 -12.49 0.79 -7.83
N GLY A 374 -11.31 0.69 -7.24
CA GLY A 374 -10.47 1.86 -7.06
C GLY A 374 -8.99 1.56 -7.03
N TYR A 375 -8.18 2.55 -7.38
CA TYR A 375 -6.72 2.39 -7.40
C TYR A 375 -5.94 3.65 -7.04
N GLU A 376 -4.72 3.46 -6.58
CA GLU A 376 -3.68 4.48 -6.43
C GLU A 376 -2.54 4.17 -7.40
N GLU A 377 -1.94 5.22 -7.97
CA GLU A 377 -0.80 5.10 -8.90
C GLU A 377 0.39 4.33 -8.30
N ALA A 378 0.53 4.34 -6.98
CA ALA A 378 1.54 3.60 -6.22
C ALA A 378 1.21 2.10 -6.08
N LEU A 379 0.76 1.48 -7.18
CA LEU A 379 0.51 0.04 -7.35
C LEU A 379 -0.56 -0.57 -6.42
N GLY A 380 -1.49 0.24 -5.92
CA GLY A 380 -2.55 -0.19 -5.03
C GLY A 380 -3.88 -0.34 -5.74
N TYR A 381 -4.53 -1.52 -5.66
CA TYR A 381 -5.77 -1.81 -6.38
C TYR A 381 -6.79 -2.49 -5.46
N CYS A 382 -8.04 -2.03 -5.49
CA CYS A 382 -9.19 -2.70 -4.88
C CYS A 382 -10.15 -3.10 -5.98
N VAL A 383 -10.08 -4.38 -6.34
CA VAL A 383 -10.90 -4.99 -7.40
C VAL A 383 -12.17 -5.66 -6.85
N ASP A 384 -12.27 -5.79 -5.53
CA ASP A 384 -13.43 -6.36 -4.82
C ASP A 384 -13.72 -5.60 -3.51
N PRO A 385 -14.23 -4.36 -3.60
CA PRO A 385 -14.51 -3.51 -2.43
C PRO A 385 -15.61 -4.03 -1.50
N GLU A 386 -16.37 -5.05 -1.93
CA GLU A 386 -17.34 -5.74 -1.07
C GLU A 386 -16.63 -6.64 -0.05
N ALA A 387 -15.61 -7.38 -0.49
CA ALA A 387 -14.84 -8.29 0.34
C ALA A 387 -13.72 -7.57 1.09
N VAL A 388 -12.95 -6.72 0.41
CA VAL A 388 -11.76 -6.07 0.97
C VAL A 388 -11.83 -4.57 0.74
N ARG A 389 -11.99 -3.80 1.83
CA ARG A 389 -11.96 -2.33 1.81
C ARG A 389 -10.56 -1.77 2.06
N ASP A 390 -9.60 -2.32 1.33
CA ASP A 390 -8.24 -1.79 1.17
C ASP A 390 -7.71 -2.27 -0.19
N LYS A 391 -6.43 -2.00 -0.47
CA LYS A 391 -5.73 -2.60 -1.59
C LYS A 391 -5.60 -4.11 -1.36
N ASP A 392 -5.70 -4.87 -2.45
CA ASP A 392 -5.53 -6.31 -2.46
C ASP A 392 -4.71 -6.71 -3.68
N GLY A 393 -3.39 -6.89 -3.46
CA GLY A 393 -2.48 -7.26 -4.53
C GLY A 393 -2.70 -8.67 -5.04
N ILE A 394 -3.25 -9.57 -4.23
CA ILE A 394 -3.52 -10.95 -4.60
C ILE A 394 -4.76 -11.02 -5.50
N ALA A 395 -5.84 -10.34 -5.11
CA ALA A 395 -7.03 -10.19 -5.94
C ALA A 395 -6.69 -9.48 -7.27
N ALA A 396 -5.87 -8.43 -7.23
CA ALA A 396 -5.42 -7.74 -8.43
C ALA A 396 -4.64 -8.68 -9.36
N ALA A 397 -3.75 -9.53 -8.84
CA ALA A 397 -3.03 -10.54 -9.61
C ALA A 397 -3.98 -11.54 -10.30
N VAL A 398 -5.02 -12.00 -9.60
CA VAL A 398 -6.04 -12.89 -10.16
C VAL A 398 -6.81 -12.21 -11.30
N VAL A 399 -7.29 -10.98 -11.09
CA VAL A 399 -8.04 -10.23 -12.11
C VAL A 399 -7.15 -9.89 -13.32
N ALA A 400 -5.87 -9.56 -13.08
CA ALA A 400 -4.90 -9.32 -14.13
C ALA A 400 -4.63 -10.57 -14.98
N ALA A 401 -4.51 -11.74 -14.35
CA ALA A 401 -4.35 -13.01 -15.07
C ALA A 401 -5.58 -13.35 -15.92
N ASP A 402 -6.80 -13.15 -15.39
CA ASP A 402 -8.05 -13.32 -16.15
C ASP A 402 -8.13 -12.39 -17.37
N LEU A 403 -7.79 -11.10 -17.19
CA LEU A 403 -7.73 -10.13 -18.28
C LEU A 403 -6.69 -10.53 -19.34
N ALA A 404 -5.47 -10.86 -18.92
CA ALA A 404 -4.37 -11.22 -19.82
C ALA A 404 -4.70 -12.49 -20.63
N ALA A 405 -5.24 -13.52 -19.98
CA ALA A 405 -5.64 -14.76 -20.65
C ALA A 405 -6.81 -14.53 -21.62
N THR A 406 -7.79 -13.71 -21.24
CA THR A 406 -8.92 -13.35 -22.10
C THR A 406 -8.45 -12.60 -23.36
N LEU A 407 -7.54 -11.63 -23.21
CA LEU A 407 -6.96 -10.92 -24.33
C LEU A 407 -6.13 -11.84 -25.23
N ARG A 408 -5.29 -12.72 -24.63
CA ARG A 408 -4.49 -13.70 -25.38
C ARG A 408 -5.37 -14.63 -26.21
N ALA A 409 -6.45 -15.16 -25.63
CA ALA A 409 -7.40 -16.02 -26.34
C ALA A 409 -8.09 -15.30 -27.51
N ALA A 410 -8.22 -13.98 -27.44
CA ALA A 410 -8.74 -13.14 -28.52
C ALA A 410 -7.66 -12.66 -29.52
N GLY A 411 -6.41 -13.14 -29.42
CA GLY A 411 -5.30 -12.70 -30.27
C GLY A 411 -4.76 -11.30 -29.95
N SER A 412 -5.06 -10.78 -28.75
CA SER A 412 -4.64 -9.47 -28.25
C SER A 412 -3.68 -9.60 -27.05
N SER A 413 -3.33 -8.49 -26.43
CA SER A 413 -2.47 -8.43 -25.23
C SER A 413 -2.79 -7.19 -24.39
N LEU A 414 -2.29 -7.15 -23.16
CA LEU A 414 -2.41 -5.96 -22.28
C LEU A 414 -1.84 -4.70 -22.94
N ARG A 415 -0.71 -4.81 -23.68
CA ARG A 415 -0.13 -3.70 -24.44
C ARG A 415 -1.08 -3.20 -25.53
N VAL A 416 -1.61 -4.11 -26.34
CA VAL A 416 -2.56 -3.75 -27.40
C VAL A 416 -3.80 -3.09 -26.79
N ARG A 417 -4.31 -3.59 -25.66
CA ARG A 417 -5.44 -2.96 -24.98
C ARG A 417 -5.13 -1.55 -24.47
N LEU A 418 -3.92 -1.31 -23.94
CA LEU A 418 -3.48 0.04 -23.57
C LEU A 418 -3.45 0.97 -24.79
N ASP A 419 -2.95 0.49 -25.92
CA ASP A 419 -2.89 1.29 -27.14
C ASP A 419 -4.29 1.57 -27.71
N GLU A 420 -5.20 0.60 -27.68
CA GLU A 420 -6.60 0.82 -28.03
C GLU A 420 -7.27 1.91 -27.17
N LEU A 421 -7.05 1.85 -25.86
CA LEU A 421 -7.59 2.86 -24.94
C LEU A 421 -6.96 4.24 -25.20
N ALA A 422 -5.65 4.29 -25.42
CA ALA A 422 -4.95 5.54 -25.74
C ALA A 422 -5.42 6.14 -27.07
N ALA A 423 -5.66 5.33 -28.10
CA ALA A 423 -6.11 5.79 -29.40
C ALA A 423 -7.46 6.51 -29.33
N VAL A 424 -8.35 6.07 -28.43
CA VAL A 424 -9.73 6.58 -28.34
C VAL A 424 -9.96 7.52 -27.15
N ARG A 425 -9.06 7.56 -26.17
CA ARG A 425 -9.16 8.42 -24.97
C ARG A 425 -8.02 9.43 -24.83
N GLY A 426 -7.00 9.34 -25.67
CA GLY A 426 -5.80 10.14 -25.58
C GLY A 426 -4.70 9.43 -24.80
N VAL A 427 -3.46 9.88 -24.97
CA VAL A 427 -2.32 9.37 -24.19
C VAL A 427 -2.22 10.20 -22.92
N HIS A 428 -2.33 9.52 -21.78
CA HIS A 428 -2.10 10.10 -20.46
C HIS A 428 -0.72 9.65 -19.97
N ALA A 429 0.29 10.49 -20.15
CA ALA A 429 1.65 10.20 -19.70
C ALA A 429 1.85 10.79 -18.31
N THR A 430 2.29 9.96 -17.36
CA THR A 430 2.52 10.35 -15.96
C THR A 430 3.98 10.15 -15.54
N SER A 431 4.48 11.01 -14.66
CA SER A 431 5.83 10.92 -14.08
C SER A 431 5.85 11.55 -12.69
N GLN A 432 6.91 11.31 -11.94
CA GLN A 432 7.12 11.86 -10.61
C GLN A 432 8.49 12.52 -10.48
N VAL A 433 8.52 13.64 -9.78
CA VAL A 433 9.73 14.29 -9.28
C VAL A 433 9.69 14.24 -7.76
N THR A 434 10.75 13.71 -7.16
CA THR A 434 10.89 13.60 -5.70
C THR A 434 12.15 14.33 -5.27
N VAL A 435 12.03 15.23 -4.29
CA VAL A 435 13.17 15.98 -3.72
C VAL A 435 13.21 15.85 -2.20
N PRO A 436 14.39 15.86 -1.56
CA PRO A 436 14.50 15.89 -0.10
C PRO A 436 13.76 17.09 0.50
N PHE A 437 12.95 16.86 1.53
CA PHE A 437 12.18 17.89 2.20
C PHE A 437 12.02 17.55 3.69
N ALA A 438 12.91 18.09 4.52
CA ALA A 438 12.95 17.85 5.97
C ALA A 438 12.16 18.90 6.78
N GLY A 439 11.36 19.76 6.14
CA GLY A 439 10.69 20.89 6.78
C GLY A 439 9.34 20.54 7.43
N GLY A 440 9.05 21.11 8.60
CA GLY A 440 7.75 21.02 9.28
C GLY A 440 6.69 21.99 8.73
N GLY A 441 6.71 22.30 7.44
CA GLY A 441 5.85 23.29 6.81
C GLY A 441 5.60 22.99 5.32
N LEU A 442 4.86 23.87 4.63
CA LEU A 442 4.62 23.71 3.20
C LEU A 442 5.76 24.32 2.37
N PRO A 443 6.13 23.71 1.23
CA PRO A 443 7.10 24.29 0.30
C PRO A 443 6.65 25.65 -0.24
N ALA A 444 7.61 26.49 -0.66
CA ALA A 444 7.34 27.86 -1.10
C ALA A 444 6.30 27.96 -2.24
N VAL A 445 6.23 26.95 -3.12
CA VAL A 445 5.25 26.86 -4.22
C VAL A 445 3.80 26.90 -3.75
N PHE A 446 3.49 26.52 -2.51
CA PHE A 446 2.13 26.62 -1.96
C PHE A 446 1.68 28.06 -1.72
N ALA A 447 2.62 28.92 -1.30
CA ALA A 447 2.38 30.34 -1.04
C ALA A 447 2.44 31.17 -2.33
N SER A 448 3.37 30.83 -3.22
CA SER A 448 3.60 31.54 -4.48
C SER A 448 3.64 30.54 -5.65
N PRO A 449 2.47 30.07 -6.13
CA PRO A 449 2.41 29.18 -7.28
C PRO A 449 2.90 29.87 -8.56
N PRO A 450 3.43 29.11 -9.54
CA PRO A 450 3.93 29.68 -10.80
C PRO A 450 2.82 30.41 -11.58
N GLU A 451 3.17 31.50 -12.26
CA GLU A 451 2.23 32.25 -13.11
C GLU A 451 1.73 31.41 -14.31
N GLY A 452 0.50 31.67 -14.76
CA GLY A 452 -0.09 30.97 -15.92
C GLY A 452 -0.64 29.57 -15.62
N TRP A 453 -0.74 29.19 -14.35
CA TRP A 453 -1.35 27.94 -13.88
C TRP A 453 -2.67 28.22 -13.15
N ASP A 454 -3.69 27.41 -13.44
CA ASP A 454 -4.91 27.35 -12.63
C ASP A 454 -4.62 26.58 -11.35
N VAL A 455 -4.91 27.19 -10.20
CA VAL A 455 -4.53 26.68 -8.88
C VAL A 455 -5.75 26.15 -8.12
N ASP A 456 -5.63 24.92 -7.63
CA ASP A 456 -6.62 24.25 -6.79
C ASP A 456 -5.94 23.64 -5.55
N ARG A 457 -6.66 23.60 -4.43
CA ARG A 457 -6.14 23.18 -3.12
C ARG A 457 -7.15 22.27 -2.42
N PRO A 458 -7.24 20.99 -2.83
CA PRO A 458 -8.22 20.04 -2.28
C PRO A 458 -7.94 19.68 -0.81
N ALA A 459 -6.72 19.93 -0.32
CA ALA A 459 -6.34 19.80 1.08
C ALA A 459 -5.25 20.84 1.42
N PRO A 460 -5.02 21.16 2.71
CA PRO A 460 -4.00 22.14 3.11
C PRO A 460 -2.60 21.84 2.58
N ASP A 461 -2.26 20.56 2.43
CA ASP A 461 -0.95 20.03 2.02
C ASP A 461 -0.94 19.47 0.59
N VAL A 462 -1.97 19.76 -0.21
CA VAL A 462 -2.05 19.34 -1.61
C VAL A 462 -2.29 20.56 -2.51
N LEU A 463 -1.34 20.82 -3.41
CA LEU A 463 -1.43 21.87 -4.42
C LEU A 463 -1.61 21.21 -5.80
N VAL A 464 -2.69 21.54 -6.50
CA VAL A 464 -2.94 21.10 -7.88
C VAL A 464 -2.83 22.29 -8.81
N LEU A 465 -1.99 22.17 -9.83
CA LEU A 465 -1.77 23.16 -10.87
C LEU A 465 -2.22 22.58 -12.21
N ARG A 466 -2.99 23.33 -13.00
CA ARG A 466 -3.41 22.93 -14.36
C ARG A 466 -3.08 23.99 -15.40
N ARG A 467 -2.61 23.57 -16.58
CA ARG A 467 -2.33 24.45 -17.73
C ARG A 467 -2.60 23.69 -19.02
N GLY A 468 -3.70 24.01 -19.71
CA GLY A 468 -4.10 23.27 -20.90
C GLY A 468 -4.31 21.78 -20.60
N THR A 469 -3.47 20.92 -21.16
CA THR A 469 -3.50 19.45 -20.92
C THR A 469 -2.44 18.96 -19.92
N GLU A 470 -1.77 19.89 -19.23
CA GLU A 470 -0.78 19.60 -18.19
C GLU A 470 -1.41 19.70 -16.81
N ARG A 471 -1.04 18.76 -15.94
CA ARG A 471 -1.40 18.78 -14.52
C ARG A 471 -0.18 18.47 -13.67
N VAL A 472 0.03 19.28 -12.63
CA VAL A 472 1.05 19.07 -11.61
C VAL A 472 0.38 19.00 -10.25
N VAL A 473 0.73 18.01 -9.43
CA VAL A 473 0.26 17.89 -8.06
C VAL A 473 1.47 17.84 -7.13
N VAL A 474 1.56 18.78 -6.19
CA VAL A 474 2.66 18.87 -5.21
C VAL A 474 2.11 18.54 -3.84
N ARG A 475 2.75 17.61 -3.12
CA ARG A 475 2.42 17.30 -1.72
C ARG A 475 3.61 16.74 -0.93
N PRO A 476 3.79 17.11 0.34
CA PRO A 476 4.76 16.45 1.22
C PRO A 476 4.44 14.96 1.37
N SER A 477 5.47 14.12 1.47
CA SER A 477 5.29 12.71 1.83
C SER A 477 4.91 12.58 3.29
N GLY A 478 3.95 11.70 3.58
CA GLY A 478 3.50 11.42 4.95
C GLY A 478 4.37 10.38 5.68
N THR A 479 5.26 9.70 4.96
CA THR A 479 6.06 8.57 5.46
C THR A 479 7.56 8.80 5.36
N GLU A 480 7.99 9.75 4.54
CA GLU A 480 9.41 10.00 4.21
C GLU A 480 9.68 11.51 4.21
N PRO A 481 10.90 11.97 4.55
CA PRO A 481 11.25 13.39 4.55
C PRO A 481 11.53 13.90 3.13
N ILE A 482 10.52 13.81 2.27
CA ILE A 482 10.58 14.14 0.84
C ILE A 482 9.32 14.87 0.39
N LEU A 483 9.47 15.69 -0.64
CA LEU A 483 8.38 16.33 -1.35
C LEU A 483 8.12 15.57 -2.65
N LYS A 484 6.87 15.17 -2.88
CA LYS A 484 6.46 14.43 -4.09
C LYS A 484 5.68 15.35 -5.02
N THR A 485 6.13 15.41 -6.27
CA THR A 485 5.51 16.17 -7.34
C THR A 485 5.11 15.23 -8.47
N TYR A 486 3.81 15.10 -8.71
CA TYR A 486 3.22 14.20 -9.70
C TYR A 486 2.86 15.02 -10.93
N LEU A 487 3.18 14.48 -12.09
CA LEU A 487 3.08 15.16 -13.38
C LEU A 487 2.19 14.34 -14.29
N GLU A 488 1.31 15.00 -15.03
CA GLU A 488 0.55 14.40 -16.12
C GLU A 488 0.53 15.32 -17.34
N VAL A 489 0.74 14.72 -18.50
CA VAL A 489 0.47 15.33 -19.80
C VAL A 489 -0.55 14.48 -20.54
N VAL A 490 -1.60 15.13 -21.04
CA VAL A 490 -2.61 14.47 -21.89
C VAL A 490 -2.44 14.92 -23.34
N GLU A 491 -2.21 13.98 -24.25
CA GLU A 491 -2.34 14.17 -25.70
C GLU A 491 -3.74 13.74 -26.16
N PRO A 492 -4.36 14.45 -27.11
CA PRO A 492 -5.69 14.10 -27.59
C PRO A 492 -5.73 12.72 -28.28
N PRO A 493 -6.91 12.09 -28.40
CA PRO A 493 -7.08 10.84 -29.13
C PRO A 493 -6.59 10.94 -30.58
N GLU A 494 -5.74 10.01 -31.01
CA GLU A 494 -5.32 9.86 -32.40
C GLU A 494 -4.97 8.41 -32.73
N ALA A 495 -4.98 8.06 -34.02
CA ALA A 495 -4.69 6.70 -34.47
C ALA A 495 -3.22 6.29 -34.28
N ASP A 496 -2.29 7.23 -34.46
CA ASP A 496 -0.85 7.00 -34.26
C ASP A 496 -0.46 7.18 -32.79
N VAL A 497 -0.82 6.18 -31.97
CA VAL A 497 -0.53 6.18 -30.52
C VAL A 497 0.97 6.27 -30.25
N THR A 498 1.81 5.72 -31.11
CA THR A 498 3.27 5.78 -30.94
C THR A 498 3.77 7.22 -31.07
N ALA A 499 3.30 7.96 -32.07
CA ALA A 499 3.62 9.38 -32.21
C ALA A 499 3.06 10.20 -31.04
N ALA A 500 1.83 9.93 -30.60
CA ALA A 500 1.23 10.59 -29.43
C ALA A 500 2.09 10.38 -28.17
N ARG A 501 2.49 9.13 -27.88
CA ARG A 501 3.34 8.79 -26.72
C ARG A 501 4.70 9.48 -26.78
N ALA A 502 5.31 9.58 -27.96
CA ALA A 502 6.57 10.30 -28.14
C ALA A 502 6.43 11.79 -27.81
N ARG A 503 5.36 12.45 -28.29
CA ARG A 503 5.08 13.86 -27.96
C ARG A 503 4.77 14.04 -26.47
N ALA A 504 3.92 13.18 -25.90
CA ALA A 504 3.57 13.21 -24.48
C ALA A 504 4.83 13.09 -23.61
N THR A 505 5.75 12.18 -23.96
CA THR A 505 7.02 11.98 -23.24
C THR A 505 7.89 13.23 -23.29
N MET A 506 8.09 13.83 -24.48
CA MET A 506 8.87 15.07 -24.61
C MET A 506 8.29 16.22 -23.78
N ARG A 507 6.96 16.37 -23.78
CA ARG A 507 6.27 17.39 -22.98
C ARG A 507 6.36 17.11 -21.49
N LEU A 508 6.27 15.85 -21.09
CA LEU A 508 6.37 15.42 -19.70
C LEU A 508 7.79 15.66 -19.15
N ASP A 509 8.83 15.42 -19.96
CA ASP A 509 10.21 15.75 -19.60
C ASP A 509 10.43 17.25 -19.42
N ALA A 510 9.86 18.07 -20.31
CA ALA A 510 9.88 19.53 -20.19
C ALA A 510 9.15 20.00 -18.92
N LEU A 511 7.98 19.43 -18.63
CA LEU A 511 7.22 19.72 -17.42
C LEU A 511 7.97 19.28 -16.16
N ALA A 512 8.67 18.14 -16.20
CA ALA A 512 9.50 17.69 -15.08
C ALA A 512 10.68 18.62 -14.83
N ALA A 513 11.30 19.16 -15.88
CA ALA A 513 12.35 20.17 -15.75
C ALA A 513 11.80 21.48 -15.16
N GLU A 514 10.62 21.93 -15.60
CA GLU A 514 9.92 23.11 -15.06
C GLU A 514 9.59 22.91 -13.57
N ALA A 515 8.99 21.77 -13.22
CA ALA A 515 8.57 21.45 -11.86
C ALA A 515 9.74 21.35 -10.88
N ARG A 516 10.89 20.80 -11.28
CA ARG A 516 12.13 20.80 -10.47
C ARG A 516 12.62 22.20 -10.12
N GLY A 517 12.25 23.23 -10.90
CA GLY A 517 12.58 24.62 -10.59
C GLY A 517 11.75 25.21 -9.45
N TRP A 518 10.66 24.56 -9.04
CA TRP A 518 9.73 25.08 -8.03
C TRP A 518 9.85 24.41 -6.65
N VAL A 519 10.47 23.23 -6.60
CA VAL A 519 10.38 22.29 -5.46
C VAL A 519 11.68 22.01 -4.76
#